data_AF-A0A938BQJ6-F1
#
_entry.id   AF-A0A938BQJ6-F1
#
_cell.length_a   1.000
_cell.length_b   1.000
_cell.length_c   1.000
_cell.angle_alpha   90.00
_cell.angle_beta   90.00
_cell.angle_gamma   90.00
#
_symmetry.space_group_name_H-M   'P 1'
#
loop_
_entity.id
_entity.type
_entity.pdbx_description
1 polymer ?
#
loop_
_entity_poly.entity_id
_entity_poly.type
_entity_poly.pdbx_seq_one_letter_code
_entity_poly.pdbx_strand_id
1 'polypeptide(L)'
;MRSSPAWLAAALAGLAAGGPGAEPPPPPHLQPPTAAVVADTPNDAGGSLKLRWTLSASDGAGDSAFAGYRILRAGAPEGPYEAVGETPARTTEFADAAGVLDGR
;
A
#
# COMPACT_ATOMS: atom_id res chain seq x y z
N MET A 1 -12.06 -7.78 -27.28
CA MET A 1 -11.79 -8.72 -26.16
C MET A 1 -10.43 -8.36 -25.61
N ARG A 2 -10.35 -7.75 -24.42
CA ARG A 2 -9.08 -7.34 -23.83
C ARG A 2 -8.54 -8.52 -23.01
N SER A 3 -7.58 -9.23 -23.58
CA SER A 3 -6.83 -10.28 -22.87
C SER A 3 -5.74 -9.66 -22.01
N SER A 4 -5.58 -10.27 -20.84
CA SER A 4 -4.71 -9.94 -19.70
C SER A 4 -3.25 -9.69 -20.05
N PRO A 5 -2.52 -8.85 -19.29
CA PRO A 5 -1.07 -8.92 -19.29
C PRO A 5 -0.64 -10.13 -18.43
N ALA A 6 0.04 -11.05 -19.11
CA ALA A 6 0.82 -12.11 -18.48
C ALA A 6 1.94 -11.48 -17.64
N TRP A 7 1.99 -11.80 -16.36
CA TRP A 7 3.20 -11.57 -15.58
C TRP A 7 4.20 -12.68 -15.94
N LEU A 8 5.07 -12.38 -16.89
CA LEU A 8 6.29 -13.16 -17.13
C LEU A 8 7.19 -12.95 -15.91
N ALA A 9 7.33 -13.96 -15.07
CA ALA A 9 8.37 -13.97 -14.04
C ALA A 9 9.73 -14.24 -14.73
N ALA A 10 10.40 -13.19 -15.17
CA ALA A 10 11.82 -13.26 -15.50
C ALA A 10 12.62 -13.27 -14.20
N ALA A 11 12.83 -14.44 -13.61
CA ALA A 11 13.88 -14.64 -12.61
C ALA A 11 15.21 -14.82 -13.36
N LEU A 12 15.91 -13.71 -13.63
CA LEU A 12 17.36 -13.78 -13.77
C LEU A 12 17.94 -13.79 -12.35
N ALA A 13 18.04 -14.99 -11.78
CA ALA A 13 18.89 -15.21 -10.63
C ALA A 13 20.33 -14.91 -11.08
N GLY A 14 20.84 -13.74 -10.70
CA GLY A 14 22.25 -13.43 -10.81
C GLY A 14 23.02 -14.47 -10.00
N LEU A 15 23.80 -15.31 -10.68
CA LEU A 15 24.77 -16.18 -10.04
C LEU A 15 25.89 -15.29 -9.49
N ALA A 16 25.67 -14.71 -8.31
CA ALA A 16 26.74 -14.09 -7.55
C ALA A 16 27.57 -15.21 -6.93
N ALA A 17 28.79 -15.40 -7.44
CA ALA A 17 29.81 -16.20 -6.79
C ALA A 17 30.17 -15.57 -5.44
N GLY A 18 29.44 -15.94 -4.38
CA GLY A 18 29.72 -15.52 -3.02
C GLY A 18 30.67 -16.49 -2.34
N GLY A 19 31.86 -16.01 -1.96
CA GLY A 19 32.71 -16.69 -0.99
C GLY A 19 31.97 -16.85 0.35
N PRO A 20 32.40 -17.79 1.21
CA PRO A 20 31.71 -18.07 2.47
C PRO A 20 31.85 -16.88 3.41
N GLY A 21 30.76 -16.14 3.67
CA GLY A 21 30.69 -15.23 4.82
C GLY A 21 30.06 -13.85 4.62
N ALA A 22 29.57 -13.47 3.44
CA ALA A 22 28.80 -12.24 3.31
C ALA A 22 27.32 -12.51 3.62
N GLU A 23 26.87 -12.10 4.81
CA GLU A 23 25.44 -12.00 5.11
C GLU A 23 24.79 -11.09 4.06
N PRO A 24 23.64 -11.48 3.46
CA PRO A 24 22.95 -10.60 2.52
C PRO A 24 22.65 -9.25 3.20
N PRO A 25 22.68 -8.13 2.45
CA PRO A 25 22.38 -6.82 3.03
C PRO A 25 21.00 -6.85 3.69
N PRO A 26 20.83 -6.18 4.84
CA PRO A 26 19.53 -6.11 5.50
C PRO A 26 18.49 -5.54 4.52
N PRO A 27 17.23 -6.03 4.56
CA PRO A 27 16.19 -5.54 3.69
C PRO A 27 16.02 -4.01 3.86
N PRO A 28 15.74 -3.27 2.77
CA PRO A 28 15.51 -1.84 2.88
C PRO A 28 14.40 -1.54 3.88
N HIS A 29 14.67 -0.62 4.80
CA HIS A 29 13.68 -0.19 5.78
C HIS A 29 12.59 0.62 5.07
N LEU A 30 11.40 0.02 4.90
CA LEU A 30 10.25 0.74 4.35
C LEU A 30 9.83 1.86 5.32
N GLN A 31 9.71 3.06 4.79
CA GLN A 31 9.27 4.24 5.53
C GLN A 31 7.74 4.36 5.46
N PRO A 32 7.07 4.87 6.51
CA PRO A 32 5.63 5.07 6.47
C PRO A 32 5.26 6.26 5.54
N PRO A 33 4.02 6.28 5.00
CA PRO A 33 3.46 7.51 4.44
C PRO A 33 3.25 8.56 5.54
N THR A 34 3.06 9.81 5.14
CA THR A 34 2.85 10.94 6.06
C THR A 34 1.60 11.72 5.73
N ALA A 35 1.15 12.60 6.63
CA ALA A 35 0.00 13.49 6.44
C ALA A 35 -1.28 12.76 5.94
N ALA A 36 -1.56 11.60 6.53
CA ALA A 36 -2.79 10.86 6.23
C ALA A 36 -4.01 11.66 6.73
N VAL A 37 -4.97 11.88 5.84
CA VAL A 37 -6.22 12.60 6.12
C VAL A 37 -7.39 11.82 5.53
N VAL A 38 -8.49 11.77 6.27
CA VAL A 38 -9.73 11.13 5.84
C VAL A 38 -10.83 12.18 5.80
N ALA A 39 -11.62 12.16 4.75
CA ALA A 39 -12.82 12.97 4.61
C ALA A 39 -13.95 12.12 4.02
N ASP A 40 -15.18 12.44 4.39
CA ASP A 40 -16.37 11.89 3.74
C ASP A 40 -16.42 12.26 2.25
N THR A 41 -16.94 11.39 1.40
CA THR A 41 -17.05 11.66 -0.04
C THR A 41 -18.34 12.42 -0.34
N PRO A 42 -18.30 13.66 -0.87
CA PRO A 42 -19.51 14.44 -1.08
C PRO A 42 -20.52 13.75 -2.01
N ASN A 43 -21.80 13.78 -1.62
CA ASN A 43 -22.95 13.29 -2.40
C ASN A 43 -22.96 11.77 -2.66
N ASP A 44 -22.33 10.96 -1.81
CA ASP A 44 -22.29 9.49 -1.95
C ASP A 44 -23.31 8.75 -1.05
N ALA A 45 -24.20 9.50 -0.39
CA ALA A 45 -25.19 9.01 0.55
C ALA A 45 -24.60 8.23 1.75
N GLY A 46 -23.41 8.61 2.21
CA GLY A 46 -22.77 8.07 3.42
C GLY A 46 -22.01 6.75 3.19
N GLY A 47 -21.75 6.40 1.93
CA GLY A 47 -21.22 5.09 1.55
C GLY A 47 -19.70 5.02 1.43
N SER A 48 -18.97 6.13 1.50
CA SER A 48 -17.54 6.15 1.19
C SER A 48 -16.71 7.21 1.92
N LEU A 49 -15.60 6.75 2.48
CA LEU A 49 -14.55 7.61 3.01
C LEU A 49 -13.41 7.75 2.01
N LYS A 50 -12.96 8.98 1.79
CA LYS A 50 -11.79 9.29 0.97
C LYS A 50 -10.58 9.51 1.86
N LEU A 51 -9.63 8.59 1.78
CA LEU A 51 -8.33 8.66 2.44
C LEU A 51 -7.30 9.24 1.47
N ARG A 52 -6.52 10.21 1.93
CA ARG A 52 -5.39 10.80 1.20
C ARG A 52 -4.14 10.83 2.06
N TRP A 53 -2.97 10.70 1.44
CA TRP A 53 -1.68 10.73 2.15
C TRP A 53 -0.57 11.29 1.25
N THR A 54 0.53 11.65 1.88
CA THR A 54 1.80 11.94 1.21
C THR A 54 2.60 10.64 1.09
N LEU A 55 3.20 10.41 -0.08
CA LEU A 55 4.02 9.23 -0.35
C LEU A 55 5.10 9.04 0.72
N SER A 56 5.43 7.79 1.01
CA SER A 56 6.60 7.48 1.83
C SER A 56 7.89 7.85 1.10
N ALA A 57 8.98 8.03 1.85
CA ALA A 57 10.29 8.23 1.26
C ALA A 57 10.73 7.02 0.41
N SER A 58 10.37 5.79 0.81
CA SER A 58 10.65 4.57 0.05
C SER A 58 9.95 4.55 -1.31
N ASP A 59 8.69 4.98 -1.36
CA ASP A 59 7.94 5.10 -2.61
C ASP A 59 8.48 6.25 -3.48
N GLY A 60 8.70 7.42 -2.87
CA GLY A 60 9.22 8.62 -3.54
C GLY A 60 10.59 8.38 -4.18
N ALA A 61 11.46 7.62 -3.52
CA ALA A 61 12.77 7.22 -4.03
C ALA A 61 12.71 6.13 -5.11
N GLY A 62 11.56 5.45 -5.27
CA GLY A 62 11.41 4.35 -6.22
C GLY A 62 12.13 3.08 -5.79
N ASP A 63 12.15 2.81 -4.48
CA ASP A 63 12.74 1.58 -3.93
C ASP A 63 12.05 0.36 -4.54
N SER A 64 12.83 -0.56 -5.12
CA SER A 64 12.31 -1.75 -5.79
C SER A 64 11.63 -2.72 -4.84
N ALA A 65 11.88 -2.61 -3.54
CA ALA A 65 11.18 -3.37 -2.51
C ALA A 65 9.81 -2.77 -2.13
N PHE A 66 9.52 -1.52 -2.51
CA PHE A 66 8.25 -0.88 -2.19
C PHE A 66 7.15 -1.28 -3.20
N ALA A 67 6.25 -2.16 -2.79
CA ALA A 67 5.17 -2.66 -3.66
C ALA A 67 3.91 -1.77 -3.67
N GLY A 68 3.62 -1.07 -2.57
CA GLY A 68 2.38 -0.30 -2.41
C GLY A 68 1.97 -0.08 -0.96
N TYR A 69 0.73 0.38 -0.76
CA TYR A 69 0.15 0.65 0.55
C TYR A 69 -0.97 -0.33 0.87
N ARG A 70 -0.96 -0.86 2.09
CA ARG A 70 -2.12 -1.56 2.67
C ARG A 70 -2.92 -0.58 3.52
N ILE A 71 -4.22 -0.52 3.26
CA ILE A 71 -5.17 0.38 3.93
C ILE A 71 -5.90 -0.42 5.01
N LEU A 72 -5.84 0.09 6.24
CA LEU A 72 -6.47 -0.52 7.40
C LEU A 72 -7.47 0.45 8.02
N ARG A 73 -8.59 -0.07 8.53
CA ARG A 73 -9.63 0.70 9.23
C ARG A 73 -9.98 0.04 10.55
N ALA A 74 -10.29 0.84 11.57
CA ALA A 74 -10.78 0.38 12.87
C ALA A 74 -11.99 1.21 13.30
N GLY A 75 -12.87 0.62 14.11
CA GLY A 75 -13.98 1.33 14.75
C GLY A 75 -13.56 2.14 16.00
N ALA A 76 -12.34 1.92 16.50
CA ALA A 76 -11.78 2.62 17.66
C ALA A 76 -10.32 3.04 17.39
N PRO A 77 -9.80 4.10 18.04
CA PRO A 77 -8.43 4.58 17.85
C PRO A 77 -7.36 3.52 18.16
N GLU A 78 -7.61 2.65 19.13
CA GLU A 78 -6.73 1.55 19.52
C GLU A 78 -6.87 0.27 18.67
N GLY A 79 -7.81 0.23 17.73
CA GLY A 79 -8.10 -0.95 16.93
C GLY A 79 -9.25 -1.83 17.49
N PRO A 80 -9.39 -3.08 16.99
CA PRO A 80 -8.53 -3.73 16.01
C PRO A 80 -8.64 -3.08 14.63
N TYR A 81 -7.53 -3.06 13.90
CA TYR A 81 -7.46 -2.58 12.53
C TYR A 81 -7.64 -3.75 11.55
N GLU A 82 -8.60 -3.60 10.65
CA GLU A 82 -8.91 -4.57 9.59
C GLU A 82 -8.50 -4.03 8.23
N ALA A 83 -8.02 -4.91 7.35
CA ALA A 83 -7.64 -4.51 5.99
C ALA A 83 -8.88 -4.26 5.14
N VAL A 84 -8.96 -3.05 4.58
CA VAL A 84 -10.08 -2.62 3.71
C VAL A 84 -9.65 -2.45 2.26
N GLY A 85 -8.34 -2.42 1.98
CA GLY A 85 -7.84 -2.37 0.62
C GLY A 85 -6.32 -2.28 0.52
N GLU A 86 -5.84 -2.29 -0.72
CA GLU A 86 -4.44 -2.13 -1.06
C GLU A 86 -4.32 -1.23 -2.29
N THR A 87 -3.27 -0.43 -2.38
CA THR A 87 -2.98 0.42 -3.53
C THR A 87 -1.56 0.16 -4.03
N PRO A 88 -1.31 0.25 -5.34
CA PRO A 88 0.05 0.15 -5.86
C PRO A 88 0.90 1.35 -5.42
N ALA A 89 2.22 1.23 -5.55
CA ALA A 89 3.15 2.34 -5.38
C ALA A 89 2.73 3.58 -6.20
N ARG A 90 3.17 4.76 -5.78
CA ARG A 90 2.81 6.07 -6.36
C ARG A 90 1.33 6.45 -6.28
N THR A 91 0.57 5.77 -5.43
CA THR A 91 -0.81 6.14 -5.10
C THR A 91 -0.84 7.02 -3.86
N THR A 92 -1.66 8.08 -3.87
CA THR A 92 -1.84 9.03 -2.74
C THR A 92 -3.30 9.16 -2.29
N GLU A 93 -4.20 8.34 -2.84
CA GLU A 93 -5.63 8.37 -2.54
C GLU A 93 -6.23 6.95 -2.56
N PHE A 94 -7.17 6.70 -1.64
CA PHE A 94 -8.00 5.51 -1.62
C PHE A 94 -9.44 5.88 -1.27
N ALA A 95 -10.40 5.33 -2.00
CA ALA A 95 -11.82 5.43 -1.68
C ALA A 95 -12.24 4.13 -0.98
N ASP A 96 -12.55 4.24 0.30
CA ASP A 96 -13.06 3.16 1.11
C ASP A 96 -14.59 3.15 0.98
N ALA A 97 -15.11 2.28 0.11
CA ALA A 97 -16.54 2.12 -0.15
C ALA A 97 -17.12 0.80 0.41
N ALA A 98 -16.28 0.01 1.10
CA ALA A 98 -16.67 -1.30 1.59
C ALA A 98 -17.03 -1.25 3.08
N GLY A 99 -18.29 -1.56 3.41
CA GLY A 99 -18.74 -1.70 4.79
C GLY A 99 -18.72 -0.40 5.62
N VAL A 100 -18.69 0.76 4.97
CA VAL A 100 -19.06 2.03 5.63
C VAL A 100 -20.58 1.98 5.78
N LEU A 101 -21.05 1.66 6.99
CA LEU A 101 -22.45 1.73 7.36
C LEU A 101 -22.66 2.98 8.21
N ASP A 102 -23.70 3.75 7.91
CA ASP A 102 -24.07 4.92 8.69
C ASP A 102 -24.27 4.56 10.17
N GLY A 103 -23.44 5.14 11.03
CA GLY A 103 -23.75 5.35 12.45
C GLY A 103 -23.80 4.12 13.36
N ARG A 104 -22.89 3.15 13.24
CA ARG A 104 -22.69 2.15 14.31
C ARG A 104 -21.27 1.65 14.46
#